data_AF-A0A8X6R9V0-F1
#
_entry.id   AF-A0A8X6R9V0-F1
#
_cell.length_a   1.000
_cell.length_b   1.000
_cell.length_c   1.000
_cell.angle_alpha   90.00
_cell.angle_beta   90.00
_cell.angle_gamma   90.00
#
_symmetry.space_group_name_H-M   'P 1'
#
loop_
_entity.id
_entity.type
_entity.pdbx_description
1 polymer ?
#
loop_
_entity_poly.entity_id
_entity_poly.type
_entity_poly.pdbx_seq_one_letter_code
_entity_poly.pdbx_strand_id
1 'polypeptide(L)'
;MTSETVEVARIALRLPPTFWKSTFVRIAQCDHAFTFSGISSDDTKYSALVANLDAETLSYVSDIVLSPPNSDKYHTLSQRLITQFSDSETQNIKKLLTDLQLGEMRSPATCCEKMKELSNGQLQDNFLQSLWLQRMPPHIQTVLSASSESLDKLAIIVDKGF
;
A
#
# COMPACT_ATOMS: atom_id res chain seq x y z
N MET A 1 -13.08 50.27 -8.76
CA MET A 1 -11.67 49.81 -8.74
C MET A 1 -11.30 49.75 -7.27
N THR A 2 -11.01 48.61 -6.66
CA THR A 2 -10.14 47.52 -7.11
C THR A 2 -10.67 46.16 -6.63
N SER A 3 -10.81 45.20 -7.54
CA SER A 3 -11.01 43.79 -7.17
C SER A 3 -9.78 43.32 -6.39
N GLU A 4 -10.00 42.89 -5.16
CA GLU A 4 -9.00 42.26 -4.31
C GLU A 4 -8.68 40.89 -4.91
N THR A 5 -7.59 40.83 -5.67
CA THR A 5 -7.05 39.57 -6.18
C THR A 5 -6.50 38.78 -5.01
N VAL A 6 -7.24 37.77 -4.56
CA VAL A 6 -6.72 36.75 -3.64
C VAL A 6 -5.58 36.04 -4.37
N GLU A 7 -4.34 36.44 -4.07
CA GLU A 7 -3.16 35.72 -4.50
C GLU A 7 -3.17 34.35 -3.81
N VAL A 8 -3.64 33.34 -4.54
CA VAL A 8 -3.45 31.94 -4.15
C VAL A 8 -1.96 31.66 -4.30
N ALA A 9 -1.22 31.74 -3.20
CA ALA A 9 0.15 31.30 -3.14
C ALA A 9 0.21 29.86 -3.66
N ARG A 10 0.78 29.67 -4.84
CA ARG A 10 1.03 28.34 -5.42
C ARG A 10 2.08 27.67 -4.56
N ILE A 11 1.66 27.04 -3.47
CA ILE A 11 2.48 26.04 -2.79
C ILE A 11 2.69 24.97 -3.85
N ALA A 12 3.91 24.90 -4.40
CA ALA A 12 4.31 23.81 -5.25
C ALA A 12 4.19 22.55 -4.40
N LEU A 13 3.09 21.83 -4.57
CA LEU A 13 2.88 20.53 -3.94
C LEU A 13 3.96 19.61 -4.49
N ARG A 14 5.09 19.57 -3.80
CA ARG A 14 6.18 18.65 -4.11
C ARG A 14 5.74 17.30 -3.58
N LEU A 15 4.90 16.61 -4.35
CA LEU A 15 4.68 15.19 -4.10
C LEU A 15 6.03 14.49 -4.27
N PRO A 16 6.45 13.69 -3.29
CA PRO A 16 7.78 13.11 -3.30
C PRO A 16 7.98 12.21 -4.54
N PRO A 17 9.22 12.07 -5.03
CA PRO A 17 9.51 11.35 -6.28
C PRO A 17 8.92 9.94 -6.29
N THR A 18 8.66 9.43 -7.50
CA THR A 18 7.97 8.18 -7.87
C THR A 18 8.57 6.85 -7.33
N PHE A 19 9.40 6.85 -6.29
CA PHE A 19 10.00 5.64 -5.71
C PHE A 19 9.02 4.79 -4.86
N TRP A 20 7.72 5.06 -4.90
CA TRP A 20 6.73 4.47 -4.02
C TRP A 20 6.23 3.12 -4.51
N LYS A 21 6.40 2.08 -3.68
CA LYS A 21 5.99 0.70 -3.96
C LYS A 21 4.48 0.43 -3.77
N SER A 22 3.75 1.35 -3.12
CA SER A 22 2.31 1.20 -2.86
C SER A 22 1.50 2.46 -3.15
N THR A 23 0.44 2.27 -3.94
CA THR A 23 -0.53 3.27 -4.38
C THR A 23 -1.35 3.77 -3.18
N PHE A 24 -1.64 2.90 -2.22
CA PHE A 24 -2.32 3.28 -0.99
C PHE A 24 -1.53 4.32 -0.18
N VAL A 25 -0.23 4.06 0.03
CA VAL A 25 0.66 4.97 0.76
C VAL A 25 0.80 6.29 0.02
N ARG A 26 0.84 6.25 -1.32
CA ARG A 26 0.93 7.46 -2.16
C ARG A 26 -0.30 8.36 -2.00
N ILE A 27 -1.50 7.80 -2.04
CA ILE A 27 -2.74 8.57 -1.82
C ILE A 27 -2.78 9.15 -0.39
N ALA A 28 -2.43 8.36 0.62
CA ALA A 28 -2.40 8.83 2.01
C ALA A 28 -1.43 10.00 2.24
N GLN A 29 -0.27 9.98 1.56
CA GLN A 29 0.69 11.08 1.58
C GLN A 29 0.16 12.33 0.87
N CYS A 30 -0.52 12.17 -0.28
CA CYS A 30 -1.19 13.27 -0.95
C CYS A 30 -2.22 13.94 -0.01
N ASP A 31 -3.04 13.15 0.67
CA ASP A 31 -4.03 13.65 1.64
C ASP A 31 -3.40 14.46 2.77
N HIS A 32 -2.27 13.97 3.31
CA HIS A 32 -1.51 14.70 4.32
C HIS A 32 -0.92 16.00 3.76
N ALA A 33 -0.35 15.97 2.56
CA ALA A 33 0.24 17.14 1.93
C ALA A 33 -0.82 18.21 1.61
N PHE A 34 -2.02 17.81 1.18
CA PHE A 34 -3.15 18.71 1.00
C PHE A 34 -3.59 19.35 2.31
N THR A 35 -3.74 18.53 3.36
CA THR A 35 -4.13 19.01 4.69
C THR A 35 -3.10 19.99 5.25
N PHE A 36 -1.82 19.64 5.17
CA PHE A 36 -0.71 20.49 5.60
C PHE A 36 -0.66 21.83 4.85
N SER A 37 -0.99 21.81 3.56
CA SER A 37 -0.99 23.00 2.69
C SER A 37 -2.31 23.79 2.75
N GLY A 38 -3.28 23.38 3.58
CA GLY A 38 -4.60 24.02 3.67
C GLY A 38 -5.48 23.84 2.42
N ILE A 39 -5.18 22.85 1.57
CA ILE A 39 -5.95 22.57 0.35
C ILE A 39 -7.18 21.72 0.71
N SER A 40 -8.35 22.35 0.69
CA SER A 40 -9.64 21.70 0.96
C SER A 40 -10.49 21.48 -0.29
N SER A 41 -10.29 22.26 -1.35
CA SER A 41 -11.05 22.18 -2.60
C SER A 41 -10.79 20.87 -3.35
N ASP A 42 -11.87 20.14 -3.66
CA ASP A 42 -11.83 18.89 -4.43
C ASP A 42 -11.19 19.10 -5.82
N ASP A 43 -11.57 20.18 -6.52
CA ASP A 43 -10.98 20.54 -7.83
C ASP A 43 -9.46 20.76 -7.76
N THR A 44 -8.98 21.41 -6.70
CA THR A 44 -7.54 21.64 -6.49
C THR A 44 -6.82 20.32 -6.19
N LYS A 45 -7.39 19.46 -5.35
CA LYS A 45 -6.82 18.13 -5.04
C LYS A 45 -6.76 17.24 -6.27
N TYR A 46 -7.86 17.20 -7.04
CA TYR A 46 -7.95 16.48 -8.30
C TYR A 46 -6.90 16.97 -9.30
N SER A 47 -6.84 18.28 -9.55
CA SER A 47 -5.89 18.87 -10.51
C SER A 47 -4.45 18.59 -10.10
N ALA A 48 -4.14 18.70 -8.80
CA ALA A 48 -2.81 18.40 -8.29
C ALA A 48 -2.46 16.91 -8.43
N LEU A 49 -3.41 16.00 -8.18
CA LEU A 49 -3.19 14.57 -8.35
C LEU A 49 -2.91 14.24 -9.83
N VAL A 50 -3.76 14.70 -10.76
CA VAL A 50 -3.60 14.49 -12.20
C VAL A 50 -2.25 15.03 -12.70
N ALA A 51 -1.82 16.20 -12.25
CA ALA A 51 -0.54 16.81 -12.64
C ALA A 51 0.70 16.01 -12.19
N ASN A 52 0.55 15.09 -11.24
CA ASN A 52 1.64 14.27 -10.70
C ASN A 52 1.57 12.80 -11.17
N LEU A 53 0.60 12.44 -12.01
CA LEU A 53 0.53 11.11 -12.60
C LEU A 53 1.48 10.99 -13.80
N ASP A 54 2.16 9.85 -13.90
CA ASP A 54 2.93 9.47 -15.08
C ASP A 54 2.02 9.06 -16.25
N ALA A 55 2.58 9.02 -17.46
CA ALA A 55 1.84 8.75 -18.68
C ALA A 55 1.16 7.36 -18.69
N GLU A 56 1.79 6.36 -18.09
CA GLU A 56 1.23 5.02 -17.98
C GLU A 56 0.00 5.04 -17.06
N THR A 57 0.13 5.63 -15.87
CA THR A 57 -0.98 5.79 -14.93
C THR A 57 -2.13 6.61 -15.53
N LEU A 58 -1.84 7.69 -16.25
CA LEU A 58 -2.85 8.52 -16.94
C LEU A 58 -3.64 7.74 -17.98
N SER A 59 -3.01 6.80 -18.69
CA SER A 59 -3.71 5.94 -19.65
C SER A 59 -4.83 5.13 -18.99
N TYR A 60 -4.60 4.61 -17.78
CA TYR A 60 -5.56 3.77 -17.05
C TYR A 60 -6.76 4.55 -16.49
N VAL A 61 -6.62 5.86 -16.28
CA VAL A 61 -7.67 6.74 -15.71
C VAL A 61 -8.13 7.82 -16.70
N SER A 62 -7.83 7.62 -17.99
CA SER A 62 -8.12 8.58 -19.06
C SER A 62 -9.61 8.89 -19.19
N ASP A 63 -10.48 7.94 -18.88
CA ASP A 63 -11.94 8.12 -18.79
C ASP A 63 -12.32 9.20 -17.76
N ILE A 64 -11.74 9.13 -16.56
CA ILE A 64 -11.99 10.07 -15.46
C ILE A 64 -11.31 11.43 -15.72
N VAL A 65 -10.19 11.44 -16.46
CA VAL A 65 -9.48 12.69 -16.81
C VAL A 65 -10.19 13.45 -17.92
N LEU A 66 -10.67 12.75 -18.95
CA LEU A 66 -11.36 13.36 -20.09
C LEU A 66 -12.83 13.70 -19.79
N SER A 67 -13.47 12.96 -18.88
CA SER A 67 -14.85 13.17 -18.46
C SER A 67 -14.96 13.13 -16.94
N PRO A 68 -14.47 14.18 -16.24
CA PRO A 68 -14.49 14.21 -14.78
C PRO A 68 -15.92 14.24 -14.22
N PRO A 69 -16.19 13.56 -13.09
CA PRO A 69 -17.49 13.58 -12.44
C PRO A 69 -17.82 14.98 -11.87
N ASN A 70 -19.10 15.24 -11.63
CA ASN A 70 -19.58 16.56 -11.16
C ASN A 70 -19.21 16.86 -9.70
N SER A 71 -19.04 15.83 -8.88
CA SER A 71 -18.60 15.92 -7.48
C SER A 71 -17.59 14.80 -7.18
N ASP A 72 -16.86 14.96 -6.08
CA ASP A 72 -15.97 13.93 -5.53
C ASP A 72 -14.92 13.44 -6.56
N LYS A 73 -14.36 14.36 -7.36
CA LYS A 73 -13.41 14.06 -8.43
C LYS A 73 -12.15 13.44 -7.88
N TYR A 74 -11.61 14.02 -6.80
CA TYR A 74 -10.43 13.48 -6.16
C TYR A 74 -10.69 12.09 -5.58
N HIS A 75 -11.83 11.91 -4.90
CA HIS A 75 -12.19 10.63 -4.31
C HIS A 75 -12.36 9.55 -5.40
N THR A 76 -13.07 9.86 -6.48
CA THR A 76 -13.28 8.94 -7.61
C THR A 76 -11.96 8.53 -8.26
N LEU A 77 -11.07 9.50 -8.52
CA LEU A 77 -9.77 9.23 -9.11
C LEU A 77 -8.86 8.42 -8.17
N SER A 78 -8.78 8.81 -6.90
CA SER A 78 -7.95 8.11 -5.90
C SER A 78 -8.42 6.68 -5.66
N GLN A 79 -9.73 6.43 -5.56
CA GLN A 79 -10.29 5.09 -5.46
C GLN A 79 -9.98 4.24 -6.70
N ARG A 80 -10.16 4.78 -7.90
CA ARG A 80 -9.83 4.07 -9.15
C ARG A 80 -8.35 3.67 -9.18
N LEU A 81 -7.46 4.58 -8.81
CA LEU A 81 -6.03 4.28 -8.73
C LEU A 81 -5.76 3.17 -7.70
N ILE A 82 -6.32 3.26 -6.50
CA ILE A 82 -6.16 2.21 -5.49
C ILE A 82 -6.63 0.87 -6.03
N THR A 83 -7.85 0.76 -6.56
CA THR A 83 -8.39 -0.51 -7.08
C THR A 83 -7.57 -1.07 -8.25
N GLN A 84 -7.13 -0.21 -9.17
CA GLN A 84 -6.40 -0.65 -10.36
C GLN A 84 -5.02 -1.21 -10.02
N PHE A 85 -4.35 -0.62 -9.03
CA PHE A 85 -2.98 -0.99 -8.67
C PHE A 85 -2.90 -1.90 -7.43
N SER A 86 -3.95 -2.01 -6.62
CA SER A 86 -3.97 -2.85 -5.40
C SER A 86 -3.76 -4.33 -5.70
N ASP A 87 -4.38 -4.84 -6.77
CA ASP A 87 -4.25 -6.24 -7.14
C ASP A 87 -2.83 -6.54 -7.63
N SER A 88 -2.27 -5.64 -8.45
CA SER A 88 -0.89 -5.76 -8.93
C SER A 88 0.11 -5.71 -7.77
N GLU A 89 -0.07 -4.81 -6.81
CA GLU A 89 0.75 -4.71 -5.60
C GLU A 89 0.65 -5.96 -4.75
N THR A 90 -0.58 -6.46 -4.51
CA THR A 90 -0.83 -7.69 -3.78
C THR A 90 -0.15 -8.88 -4.45
N GLN A 91 -0.25 -9.00 -5.78
CA GLN A 91 0.41 -10.06 -6.54
C GLN A 91 1.93 -9.95 -6.49
N ASN A 92 2.47 -8.73 -6.57
CA ASN A 92 3.91 -8.51 -6.48
C ASN A 92 4.45 -8.83 -5.08
N ILE A 93 3.74 -8.45 -4.01
CA ILE A 93 4.07 -8.82 -2.64
C ILE A 93 4.00 -10.35 -2.47
N LYS A 94 2.96 -11.01 -2.97
CA LYS A 94 2.86 -12.48 -2.93
C LYS A 94 4.03 -13.15 -3.64
N LYS A 95 4.40 -12.68 -4.84
CA LYS A 95 5.58 -13.16 -5.57
C LYS A 95 6.84 -12.94 -4.77
N LEU A 96 7.06 -11.72 -4.25
CA LEU A 96 8.24 -11.38 -3.46
C LEU A 96 8.36 -12.26 -2.22
N LEU A 97 7.26 -12.53 -1.49
CA LEU A 97 7.25 -13.42 -0.34
C LEU A 97 7.44 -14.91 -0.72
N THR A 98 7.03 -15.30 -1.93
CA THR A 98 7.21 -16.66 -2.47
C THR A 98 8.64 -16.87 -2.97
N ASP A 99 9.22 -15.86 -3.62
CA ASP A 99 10.56 -15.86 -4.19
C ASP A 99 11.64 -15.53 -3.16
N LEU A 100 11.27 -14.93 -2.01
CA LEU A 100 12.17 -14.74 -0.89
C LEU A 100 12.68 -16.11 -0.45
N GLN A 101 13.90 -16.45 -0.88
CA GLN A 101 14.68 -17.54 -0.30
C GLN A 101 15.11 -17.11 1.10
N LEU A 102 14.15 -17.17 2.03
CA LEU A 102 14.37 -17.02 3.47
C LEU A 102 15.12 -18.23 4.07
N GLY A 103 15.72 -19.08 3.24
CA GLY A 103 16.46 -20.28 3.66
C GLY A 103 17.67 -19.99 4.57
N GLU A 104 18.03 -18.72 4.75
CA GLU A 104 19.08 -18.26 5.67
C GLU A 104 18.53 -17.67 6.99
N MET A 105 17.21 -17.47 7.14
CA MET A 105 16.65 -16.90 8.36
C MET A 105 16.56 -17.96 9.47
N ARG A 106 17.50 -17.86 10.40
CA ARG A 106 17.72 -18.78 11.52
C ARG A 106 16.59 -18.81 12.57
N SER A 107 15.64 -17.86 12.55
CA SER A 107 14.52 -17.74 13.51
C SER A 107 13.17 -17.65 12.78
N PRO A 108 12.23 -18.56 13.09
CA PRO A 108 10.82 -18.49 12.71
C PRO A 108 10.12 -17.17 13.07
N ALA A 109 10.45 -16.55 14.20
CA ALA A 109 9.91 -15.22 14.55
C ALA A 109 10.41 -14.10 13.64
N THR A 110 11.70 -14.08 13.31
CA THR A 110 12.24 -13.09 12.36
C THR A 110 11.63 -13.26 10.96
N CYS A 111 11.37 -14.50 10.55
CA CYS A 111 10.67 -14.81 9.31
C CYS A 111 9.24 -14.21 9.31
N CYS A 112 8.49 -14.42 10.39
CA CYS A 112 7.15 -13.85 10.57
C CYS A 112 7.16 -12.32 10.49
N GLU A 113 8.05 -11.68 11.24
CA GLU A 113 8.16 -10.22 11.29
C GLU A 113 8.46 -9.64 9.90
N LYS A 114 9.40 -10.25 9.18
CA LYS A 114 9.76 -9.81 7.82
C LYS A 114 8.62 -10.02 6.82
N MET A 115 7.86 -11.11 6.93
CA MET A 115 6.69 -11.34 6.08
C MET A 115 5.61 -10.29 6.30
N LYS A 116 5.42 -9.84 7.55
CA LYS A 116 4.49 -8.75 7.90
C LYS A 116 4.97 -7.39 7.42
N GLU A 117 6.26 -7.11 7.58
CA GLU A 117 6.87 -5.88 7.07
C GLU A 117 6.69 -5.75 5.55
N LEU A 118 6.99 -6.84 4.82
CA LEU A 118 6.86 -6.88 3.37
C LEU A 118 5.41 -6.86 2.89
N SER A 119 4.47 -7.39 3.68
CA SER A 119 3.05 -7.37 3.32
C SER A 119 2.39 -6.01 3.56
N ASN A 120 2.92 -5.19 4.47
CA ASN A 120 2.39 -3.88 4.83
C ASN A 120 0.85 -3.88 5.05
N GLY A 121 0.33 -4.97 5.63
CA GLY A 121 -1.10 -5.16 5.86
C GLY A 121 -1.98 -5.39 4.62
N GLN A 122 -1.37 -5.54 3.43
CA GLN A 122 -2.09 -5.80 2.17
C GLN A 122 -2.52 -7.27 2.00
N LEU A 123 -1.93 -8.18 2.77
CA LEU A 123 -2.22 -9.61 2.71
C LEU A 123 -3.01 -10.06 3.94
N GLN A 124 -3.92 -11.00 3.70
CA GLN A 124 -4.69 -11.64 4.76
C GLN A 124 -3.78 -12.48 5.66
N ASP A 125 -4.03 -12.47 6.96
CA ASP A 125 -3.22 -13.17 7.97
C ASP A 125 -3.17 -14.69 7.73
N ASN A 126 -4.27 -15.29 7.27
CA ASN A 126 -4.33 -16.71 6.90
C ASN A 126 -3.37 -17.07 5.75
N PHE A 127 -3.22 -16.17 4.77
CA PHE A 127 -2.29 -16.37 3.66
C PHE A 127 -0.86 -16.30 4.17
N LEU A 128 -0.52 -15.28 4.96
CA LEU A 128 0.80 -15.15 5.59
C LEU A 128 1.14 -16.36 6.47
N GLN A 129 0.17 -16.84 7.25
CA GLN A 129 0.31 -18.02 8.09
C GLN A 129 0.55 -19.28 7.26
N SER A 130 -0.22 -19.50 6.19
CA SER A 130 -0.03 -20.65 5.30
C SER A 130 1.35 -20.64 4.65
N LEU A 131 1.81 -19.47 4.20
CA LEU A 131 3.10 -19.31 3.57
C LEU A 131 4.23 -19.50 4.58
N TRP A 132 4.10 -18.99 5.81
CA TRP A 132 5.07 -19.18 6.88
C TRP A 132 5.17 -20.65 7.31
N LEU A 133 4.04 -21.35 7.44
CA LEU A 133 4.01 -22.79 7.76
C LEU A 133 4.69 -23.61 6.67
N GLN A 134 4.45 -23.33 5.39
CA GLN A 134 5.11 -24.03 4.28
C GLN A 134 6.65 -23.92 4.31
N ARG A 135 7.20 -22.91 5.00
CA ARG A 135 8.65 -22.73 5.18
C ARG A 135 9.22 -23.47 6.38
N MET A 136 8.39 -23.99 7.27
CA MET A 136 8.86 -24.73 8.45
C MET A 136 9.23 -26.18 8.10
N PRO A 137 10.15 -26.81 8.85
CA PRO A 137 10.33 -28.25 8.78
C PRO A 137 9.03 -29.03 9.02
N PRO A 138 8.83 -30.20 8.39
CA PRO A 138 7.57 -30.95 8.43
C PRO A 138 7.11 -31.33 9.84
N HIS A 139 8.06 -31.57 10.76
CA HIS A 139 7.75 -31.88 12.16
C HIS A 139 7.15 -30.68 12.92
N ILE A 140 7.61 -29.46 12.63
CA ILE A 140 7.07 -28.22 13.21
C ILE A 140 5.70 -27.91 12.57
N GLN A 141 5.56 -28.10 11.26
CA GLN A 141 4.28 -27.91 10.57
C GLN A 141 3.15 -28.73 11.20
N THR A 142 3.41 -30.00 11.54
CA THR A 142 2.39 -30.89 12.11
C THR A 142 1.91 -30.40 13.48
N VAL A 143 2.84 -29.92 14.32
CA VAL A 143 2.50 -29.40 15.65
C VAL A 143 1.72 -28.09 15.56
N LEU A 144 2.10 -27.20 14.64
CA LEU A 144 1.47 -25.89 14.51
C LEU A 144 0.15 -25.91 13.74
N SER A 145 -0.05 -26.86 12.82
CA SER A 145 -1.29 -26.98 12.04
C SER A 145 -2.50 -27.35 12.90
N ALA A 146 -2.27 -27.93 14.08
CA ALA A 146 -3.30 -28.22 15.07
C ALA A 146 -3.68 -27.00 15.93
N SER A 147 -2.94 -25.90 15.85
CA SER A 147 -3.14 -24.70 16.66
C SER A 147 -3.93 -23.65 15.89
N SER A 148 -4.93 -23.06 16.55
CA SER A 148 -5.73 -21.94 16.03
C SER A 148 -5.19 -20.57 16.47
N GLU A 149 -3.95 -20.50 16.91
CA GLU A 149 -3.33 -19.26 17.39
C GLU A 149 -2.87 -18.34 16.25
N SER A 150 -2.69 -17.06 16.57
CA SER A 150 -2.18 -16.08 15.62
C SER A 150 -0.73 -16.35 15.24
N LEU A 151 -0.35 -15.91 14.04
CA LEU A 151 0.98 -16.09 13.50
C LEU A 151 2.10 -15.62 14.46
N ASP A 152 1.90 -14.51 15.18
CA ASP A 152 2.85 -14.01 16.18
C ASP A 152 3.09 -14.99 17.33
N LYS A 153 2.02 -15.60 17.83
CA LYS A 153 2.13 -16.51 18.95
C LYS A 153 2.77 -17.82 18.52
N LEU A 154 2.41 -18.32 17.33
CA LEU A 154 3.05 -19.50 16.74
C LEU A 154 4.55 -19.27 16.56
N ALA A 155 4.95 -18.11 16.02
CA ALA A 155 6.35 -17.72 15.90
C ALA A 155 7.09 -17.75 17.25
N ILE A 156 6.50 -17.20 18.31
CA ILE A 156 7.08 -17.20 19.66
C ILE A 156 7.17 -18.62 20.23
N ILE A 157 6.17 -19.47 20.00
CA ILE A 157 6.15 -20.87 20.46
C ILE A 157 7.27 -21.66 19.81
N VAL A 158 7.47 -21.50 18.50
CA VAL A 158 8.54 -22.20 17.79
C VAL A 158 9.91 -21.74 18.28
N ASP A 159 10.13 -20.43 18.39
CA ASP A 159 11.42 -19.88 18.84
C ASP A 159 11.79 -20.27 20.29
N LYS A 160 10.81 -20.64 21.12
CA LYS A 160 11.02 -21.02 22.54
C LYS A 160 11.02 -22.52 22.80
N GLY A 161 10.45 -23.32 21.91
CA GLY A 161 10.00 -24.69 22.23
C GLY A 161 10.50 -25.79 21.29
N PHE A 162 11.24 -25.43 20.24
CA PHE A 162 11.89 -26.35 19.31
C PHE A 162 13.37 -25.99 19.16
#